data_AF-A0A075MSU3-F1
#
_entry.id   AF-A0A075MSU3-F1
#
_cell.length_a   1.000
_cell.length_b   1.000
_cell.length_c   1.000
_cell.angle_alpha   90.00
_cell.angle_beta   90.00
_cell.angle_gamma   90.00
#
_symmetry.space_group_name_H-M   'P 1'
#
loop_
_entity.id
_entity.type
_entity.pdbx_description
1 polymer ?
#
loop_
_entity_poly.entity_id
_entity_poly.type
_entity_poly.pdbx_seq_one_letter_code
_entity_poly.pdbx_strand_id
1 'polypeptide(L)'
;MTLAHDFFCGLGQCWIGDLVDGVWQFGSVLLQYAVPLMQVFALFYLLYWVGLIIRVVRQGDIAPVVDHVMKIWHLLSSIANMFVNMIQAVIPF
;
A
#
# COMPACT_ATOMS: atom_id res chain seq x y z
N MET A 1 -17.84 -13.02 14.58
CA MET A 1 -16.74 -13.08 13.60
C MET A 1 -15.86 -14.22 14.06
N THR A 2 -15.73 -15.30 13.28
CA THR A 2 -14.71 -16.32 13.55
C THR A 2 -13.36 -15.65 13.29
N LEU A 3 -12.55 -15.42 14.33
CA LEU A 3 -11.20 -14.89 14.13
C LEU A 3 -10.42 -15.89 13.27
N ALA A 4 -9.54 -15.41 12.38
CA ALA A 4 -8.65 -16.32 11.65
C ALA A 4 -7.83 -17.15 12.66
N HIS A 5 -7.51 -16.56 13.82
CA HIS A 5 -7.03 -17.23 15.02
C HIS A 5 -7.82 -18.51 15.35
N ASP A 6 -9.13 -18.43 15.53
CA ASP A 6 -9.94 -19.58 15.95
C ASP A 6 -9.94 -20.72 14.92
N PHE A 7 -9.94 -20.37 13.62
CA PHE A 7 -9.88 -21.34 12.53
C PHE A 7 -8.50 -22.01 12.43
N PHE A 8 -7.43 -21.24 12.43
CA PHE A 8 -6.07 -21.75 12.29
C PHE A 8 -5.56 -22.42 13.58
N CYS A 9 -6.02 -22.00 14.76
CA CYS A 9 -5.80 -22.72 16.01
C CYS A 9 -6.50 -24.07 16.03
N GLY A 10 -7.71 -24.19 15.48
CA GLY A 10 -8.41 -25.47 15.31
C GLY A 10 -7.64 -26.48 14.44
N LEU A 11 -6.72 -25.99 13.59
CA LEU A 11 -5.83 -26.79 12.75
C LEU A 11 -4.41 -26.95 13.34
N GLY A 12 -4.18 -26.49 14.57
CA GLY A 12 -2.87 -26.57 15.25
C GLY A 12 -1.84 -25.53 14.79
N GLN A 13 -2.24 -24.52 14.02
CA GLN A 13 -1.39 -23.48 13.43
C GLN A 13 -1.79 -22.06 13.89
N CYS A 14 -1.95 -21.88 15.22
CA CYS A 14 -2.41 -20.62 15.83
C CYS A 14 -1.69 -19.36 15.35
N TRP A 15 -0.37 -19.44 15.13
CA TRP A 15 0.45 -18.30 14.70
C TRP A 15 0.04 -17.72 13.34
N ILE A 16 -0.50 -18.55 12.43
CA ILE A 16 -1.03 -18.08 11.13
C ILE A 16 -2.28 -17.24 11.35
N GLY A 17 -3.13 -17.66 12.28
CA GLY A 17 -4.34 -16.92 12.63
C GLY A 17 -4.03 -15.58 13.29
N ASP A 18 -3.05 -15.54 14.21
CA ASP A 18 -2.56 -14.28 14.80
C ASP A 18 -1.99 -13.32 13.76
N LEU A 19 -1.25 -13.85 12.78
CA LEU A 19 -0.71 -13.06 11.67
C LEU A 19 -1.83 -12.44 10.83
N VAL A 20 -2.83 -13.25 10.44
CA VAL A 20 -3.94 -12.82 9.59
C VAL A 20 -4.79 -11.79 10.31
N ASP A 21 -5.12 -12.02 11.57
CA ASP A 21 -5.91 -11.07 12.37
C ASP A 21 -5.13 -9.77 12.62
N GLY A 22 -3.81 -9.86 12.88
CA GLY A 22 -2.94 -8.70 13.01
C GLY A 22 -2.86 -7.86 11.73
N VAL A 23 -2.70 -8.50 10.56
CA VAL A 23 -2.72 -7.82 9.25
C VAL A 23 -4.08 -7.20 8.97
N TRP A 24 -5.16 -7.90 9.29
CA TRP A 24 -6.53 -7.40 9.10
C TRP A 24 -6.80 -6.16 9.96
N GLN A 25 -6.40 -6.21 11.23
CA GLN A 25 -6.62 -5.11 12.17
C GLN A 25 -5.80 -3.89 11.76
N PHE A 26 -4.53 -4.08 11.40
CA PHE A 26 -3.67 -3.02 10.87
C PHE A 26 -4.23 -2.40 9.58
N GLY A 27 -4.71 -3.24 8.65
CA GLY A 27 -5.36 -2.79 7.42
C GLY A 27 -6.64 -2.00 7.68
N SER A 28 -7.44 -2.41 8.66
CA SER A 28 -8.68 -1.71 9.04
C SER A 28 -8.40 -0.31 9.61
N VAL A 29 -7.36 -0.18 10.42
CA VAL A 29 -6.92 1.10 10.99
C VAL A 29 -6.39 2.02 9.89
N LEU A 30 -5.54 1.50 9.00
CA LEU A 30 -5.06 2.24 7.83
C LEU A 30 -6.22 2.76 6.97
N LEU A 31 -7.22 1.92 6.68
CA LEU A 31 -8.39 2.32 5.90
C LEU A 31 -9.21 3.41 6.61
N GLN A 32 -9.40 3.31 7.92
CA GLN A 32 -10.15 4.33 8.68
C GLN A 32 -9.50 5.72 8.59
N TYR A 33 -8.17 5.81 8.58
CA TYR A 33 -7.47 7.08 8.40
C TYR A 33 -7.31 7.49 6.94
N ALA A 34 -7.14 6.54 6.02
CA ALA A 34 -6.90 6.82 4.61
C ALA A 34 -8.17 7.27 3.85
N VAL A 35 -9.33 6.66 4.14
CA VAL A 35 -10.61 6.94 3.44
C VAL A 35 -11.06 8.41 3.56
N PRO A 36 -11.06 9.06 4.74
CA PRO A 36 -11.47 10.46 4.83
C PRO A 36 -10.48 11.41 4.14
N LEU A 37 -9.19 11.06 4.10
CA LEU A 37 -8.15 11.84 3.42
C LEU A 37 -8.09 11.60 1.91
N MET A 38 -8.73 10.53 1.43
CA MET A 38 -8.66 10.08 0.03
C MET A 38 -9.23 11.12 -0.94
N GLN A 39 -10.29 11.83 -0.57
CA GLN A 39 -10.91 12.84 -1.43
C GLN A 39 -10.01 14.05 -1.64
N VAL A 40 -9.39 14.54 -0.56
CA VAL A 40 -8.45 15.66 -0.59
C VAL A 40 -7.20 15.27 -1.36
N PHE A 41 -6.68 14.07 -1.11
CA PHE A 41 -5.57 13.51 -1.86
C PHE A 41 -5.88 13.40 -3.35
N ALA A 42 -7.03 12.86 -3.74
CA ALA A 42 -7.43 12.71 -5.13
C ALA A 42 -7.52 14.07 -5.85
N LEU A 43 -8.02 15.10 -5.17
CA LEU A 43 -8.12 16.45 -5.72
C LEU A 43 -6.73 17.09 -5.93
N PHE A 44 -5.84 17.02 -4.94
CA PHE A 44 -4.47 17.49 -5.09
C PHE A 44 -3.69 16.70 -6.14
N TYR A 45 -3.91 15.39 -6.22
CA TYR A 45 -3.27 14.53 -7.20
C TYR A 45 -3.72 14.86 -8.62
N LEU A 46 -5.02 15.16 -8.80
CA LEU A 46 -5.55 15.61 -10.09
C LEU A 46 -4.95 16.97 -10.50
N LEU A 47 -4.87 17.94 -9.59
CA LEU A 47 -4.22 19.24 -9.86
C LEU A 47 -2.75 19.07 -10.22
N TYR A 48 -2.05 18.15 -9.53
CA TYR A 48 -0.67 17.79 -9.86
C TYR A 48 -0.55 17.25 -11.28
N TRP A 49 -1.40 16.30 -11.69
CA TRP A 49 -1.43 15.77 -13.06
C TRP A 49 -1.71 16.83 -14.12
N VAL A 50 -2.67 17.73 -13.87
CA VAL A 50 -2.96 18.85 -14.79
C VAL A 50 -1.71 19.72 -14.96
N GLY A 51 -1.02 20.08 -13.87
CA GLY A 51 0.23 20.83 -13.93
C GLY A 51 1.34 20.10 -14.69
N LEU A 52 1.40 18.78 -14.55
CA LEU A 52 2.36 17.93 -15.21
C LEU A 52 2.12 17.87 -16.72
N ILE A 53 0.87 17.72 -17.15
CA ILE A 53 0.48 17.77 -18.57
C ILE A 53 0.83 19.14 -19.17
N ILE A 54 0.52 20.25 -18.49
CA ILE A 54 0.88 21.59 -18.95
C ILE A 54 2.40 21.71 -19.15
N ARG A 55 3.20 21.15 -18.23
CA ARG A 55 4.66 21.16 -18.34
C ARG A 55 5.15 20.34 -19.54
N VAL A 56 4.60 19.15 -19.75
CA VAL A 56 4.91 18.29 -20.92
C VAL A 56 4.59 19.00 -22.22
N VAL A 57 3.40 19.61 -22.34
CA VAL A 57 2.99 20.34 -23.55
C VAL A 57 3.89 21.54 -23.81
N ARG A 58 4.29 22.27 -22.76
CA ARG A 58 5.18 23.43 -22.87
C ARG A 58 6.62 23.06 -23.25
N GLN A 59 7.11 21.92 -22.79
CA GLN A 59 8.50 21.49 -23.00
C GLN A 59 8.64 20.58 -24.23
N GLY A 60 7.55 19.98 -24.70
CA GLY A 60 7.57 19.00 -25.77
C GLY A 60 8.20 17.66 -25.36
N ASP A 61 8.36 17.41 -24.07
CA ASP A 61 9.05 16.24 -23.51
C ASP A 61 8.18 15.55 -22.44
N ILE A 62 8.09 14.23 -22.52
CA ILE A 62 7.34 13.36 -21.60
C ILE A 62 8.15 12.95 -20.36
N ALA A 63 9.44 13.27 -20.29
CA ALA A 63 10.31 12.93 -19.17
C ALA A 63 9.72 13.26 -17.78
N PRO A 64 9.01 14.40 -17.56
CA PRO A 64 8.40 14.69 -16.27
C PRO A 64 7.35 13.66 -15.84
N VAL A 65 6.58 13.10 -16.78
CA VAL A 65 5.57 12.07 -16.50
C VAL A 65 6.26 10.77 -16.13
N VAL A 66 7.26 10.39 -16.92
CA VAL A 66 8.01 9.15 -16.71
C VAL A 66 8.72 9.16 -15.35
N ASP A 67 9.35 10.28 -14.97
CA ASP A 67 10.01 10.43 -13.67
C ASP A 67 9.02 10.26 -12.50
N HIS A 68 7.82 10.84 -12.62
CA HIS A 68 6.77 10.66 -11.61
C HIS A 68 6.31 9.20 -11.50
N VAL A 69 6.07 8.53 -12.63
CA VAL A 69 5.68 7.12 -12.66
C VAL A 69 6.76 6.23 -12.04
N MET A 70 8.03 6.48 -12.35
CA MET A 70 9.16 5.74 -11.77
C MET A 70 9.27 5.92 -10.27
N LYS A 71 9.03 7.13 -9.75
CA LYS A 71 9.00 7.39 -8.29
C LYS A 71 7.89 6.60 -7.60
N ILE A 72 6.68 6.58 -8.17
CA ILE A 72 5.58 5.78 -7.63
C ILE A 72 5.93 4.29 -7.67
N TRP A 73 6.51 3.81 -8.77
CA TRP A 73 6.94 2.42 -8.89
C TRP A 73 7.95 2.01 -7.82
N HIS A 74 8.96 2.85 -7.56
CA HIS A 74 9.94 2.60 -6.50
C HIS A 74 9.32 2.60 -5.10
N LEU A 75 8.36 3.50 -4.85
CA LEU A 75 7.61 3.55 -3.60
C LEU A 75 6.83 2.23 -3.38
N LEU A 76 6.05 1.81 -4.38
CA LEU A 76 5.27 0.58 -4.32
C LEU A 76 6.16 -0.66 -4.17
N SER A 77 7.28 -0.72 -4.88
CA SER A 77 8.24 -1.82 -4.77
C SER A 77 8.87 -1.89 -3.38
N SER A 78 9.15 -0.74 -2.75
CA SER A 78 9.69 -0.67 -1.39
C SER A 78 8.67 -1.16 -0.36
N ILE A 79 7.40 -0.77 -0.51
CA ILE A 79 6.30 -1.26 0.32
C ILE A 79 6.16 -2.79 0.17
N ALA A 80 6.18 -3.30 -1.06
CA ALA A 80 6.11 -4.74 -1.31
C ALA A 80 7.29 -5.50 -0.66
N ASN A 81 8.50 -4.98 -0.78
CA ASN A 81 9.68 -5.55 -0.11
C ASN A 81 9.56 -5.53 1.42
N MET A 82 8.97 -4.47 2.00
CA MET A 82 8.71 -4.41 3.44
C MET A 82 7.78 -5.55 3.88
N PHE A 83 6.72 -5.83 3.12
CA PHE A 83 5.82 -6.95 3.42
C PHE A 83 6.50 -8.31 3.25
N VAL A 84 7.31 -8.50 2.19
CA VAL A 84 8.08 -9.74 2.00
C VAL A 84 9.05 -9.97 3.17
N ASN A 85 9.77 -8.93 3.60
CA ASN A 85 10.67 -9.02 4.74
C ASN A 85 9.93 -9.26 6.06
N MET A 86 8.74 -8.68 6.24
CA MET A 86 7.89 -8.94 7.40
C MET A 86 7.43 -10.41 7.46
N ILE A 87 7.06 -10.99 6.31
CA ILE A 87 6.69 -12.41 6.22
C ILE A 87 7.89 -13.31 6.56
N GLN A 88 9.08 -12.99 6.03
CA GLN A 88 10.32 -13.72 6.36
C GLN A 88 10.69 -13.61 7.84
N ALA A 89 10.41 -12.48 8.49
CA ALA A 89 10.69 -12.32 9.92
C ALA A 89 9.75 -13.15 10.82
N VAL A 90 8.54 -13.46 10.34
CA VAL A 90 7.54 -14.24 11.10
C VAL A 90 7.67 -15.74 10.85
N ILE A 91 8.12 -16.16 9.66
CA ILE A 91 8.39 -17.56 9.33
C ILE A 91 9.91 -17.74 9.28
N PRO A 92 10.57 -18.00 10.44
CA PRO A 92 11.95 -18.41 10.42
C PRO A 92 12.00 -19.82 9.81
N PHE A 93 12.57 -19.94 8.61
CA PHE A 93 13.13 -21.22 8.17
C PHE A 93 14.39 -21.50 8.98
#